data_AF-A0A1V3QC45-F1
#
_entry.id   AF-A0A1V3QC45-F1
#
_cell.length_a   1.000
_cell.length_b   1.000
_cell.length_c   1.000
_cell.angle_alpha   90.00
_cell.angle_beta   90.00
_cell.angle_gamma   90.00
#
_symmetry.space_group_name_H-M   'P 1'
#
loop_
_entity.id
_entity.type
_entity.pdbx_description
1 polymer ?
#
loop_
_entity_poly.entity_id
_entity_poly.type
_entity_poly.pdbx_seq_one_letter_code
_entity_poly.pdbx_strand_id
1 'polypeptide(L)'
;MHEQIREGFMVFVADGDEGVGSVREIRHGLPELVIYIENAGDFVVSLSAVDAVHSGKVILAWDRLNLRLQNAIAHARDSEDPDYVAPDQGEPEDE
;
A
#
# COMPACT_ATOMS: atom_id res chain seq x y z
N MET A 1 -18.02 -4.70 -6.47
CA MET A 1 -17.18 -5.93 -6.51
C MET A 1 -15.95 -5.61 -5.68
N HIS A 2 -15.66 -6.35 -4.61
CA HIS A 2 -14.35 -6.23 -3.96
C HIS A 2 -13.37 -7.04 -4.80
N GLU A 3 -12.41 -6.37 -5.45
CA GLU A 3 -11.31 -7.06 -6.12
C GLU A 3 -10.53 -7.91 -5.10
N GLN A 4 -10.09 -9.10 -5.52
CA GLN A 4 -9.21 -9.93 -4.69
C GLN A 4 -7.82 -9.31 -4.70
N ILE A 5 -7.29 -9.02 -3.50
CA ILE A 5 -5.90 -8.61 -3.31
C ILE A 5 -4.97 -9.72 -3.81
N ARG A 6 -3.88 -9.36 -4.47
CA ARG A 6 -2.83 -10.29 -4.92
C ARG A 6 -1.45 -9.79 -4.52
N GLU A 7 -0.50 -10.72 -4.44
CA GLU A 7 0.91 -10.38 -4.31
C GLU A 7 1.37 -9.49 -5.46
N GLY A 8 2.23 -8.52 -5.15
CA GLY A 8 2.72 -7.52 -6.10
C GLY A 8 1.80 -6.30 -6.28
N PHE A 9 0.59 -6.29 -5.70
CA PHE A 9 -0.25 -5.07 -5.72
C PHE A 9 0.45 -3.92 -5.00
N MET A 10 0.38 -2.72 -5.56
CA MET A 10 0.94 -1.53 -4.93
C MET A 10 0.08 -1.09 -3.75
N VAL A 11 0.72 -0.65 -2.68
CA VAL A 11 0.06 -0.22 -1.44
C VAL A 11 0.10 1.29 -1.37
N PHE A 12 -1.06 1.88 -1.13
CA PHE A 12 -1.26 3.31 -0.93
C PHE A 12 -1.93 3.53 0.43
N VAL A 13 -1.95 4.78 0.87
CA VAL A 13 -2.64 5.21 2.08
C VAL A 13 -3.64 6.28 1.67
N ALA A 14 -4.84 6.25 2.24
CA ALA A 14 -5.98 7.05 1.77
C ALA A 14 -5.71 8.57 1.71
N ASP A 15 -4.74 9.07 2.46
CA ASP A 15 -4.32 10.48 2.51
C ASP A 15 -3.05 10.76 1.68
N GLY A 16 -2.75 9.97 0.64
CA GLY A 16 -1.62 10.30 -0.23
C GLY A 16 -1.72 9.74 -1.63
N ASP A 17 -1.09 10.47 -2.55
CA ASP A 17 -1.07 10.17 -3.98
C ASP A 17 0.03 9.17 -4.37
N GLU A 18 0.98 8.90 -3.47
CA GLU A 18 2.15 8.07 -3.73
C GLU A 18 2.08 6.69 -3.05
N GLY A 19 2.54 5.67 -3.79
CA GLY A 19 2.60 4.29 -3.34
C GLY A 19 3.71 4.11 -2.30
N VAL A 20 3.37 3.57 -1.14
CA VAL A 20 4.29 3.42 -0.01
C VAL A 20 4.99 2.05 0.00
N GLY A 21 4.64 1.17 -0.93
CA GLY A 21 5.16 -0.19 -0.98
C GLY A 21 4.31 -1.16 -1.78
N SER A 22 4.42 -2.46 -1.47
CA SER A 22 3.71 -3.52 -2.20
C SER A 22 3.31 -4.71 -1.31
N VAL A 23 2.27 -5.44 -1.73
CA VAL A 23 1.82 -6.67 -1.09
C VAL A 23 2.83 -7.79 -1.34
N ARG A 24 3.34 -8.38 -0.27
CA ARG A 24 4.28 -9.51 -0.30
C ARG A 24 3.57 -10.86 -0.24
N GLU A 25 2.58 -10.98 0.63
CA GLU A 25 1.91 -12.25 0.91
C GLU A 25 0.50 -11.97 1.45
N ILE A 26 -0.46 -12.83 1.10
CA ILE A 26 -1.77 -12.87 1.75
C ILE A 26 -1.78 -14.08 2.69
N ARG A 27 -1.95 -13.85 3.99
CA ARG A 27 -1.87 -14.94 4.98
C ARG A 27 -3.09 -15.85 4.84
N HIS A 28 -2.88 -17.09 4.42
CA HIS A 28 -3.97 -18.07 4.32
C HIS A 28 -4.55 -18.38 5.71
N GLY A 29 -5.86 -18.21 5.87
CA GLY A 29 -6.57 -18.54 7.12
C GLY A 29 -6.50 -17.47 8.21
N LEU A 30 -5.81 -16.35 7.97
CA LEU A 30 -5.81 -15.17 8.84
C LEU A 30 -6.32 -13.96 8.06
N PRO A 31 -7.06 -13.03 8.70
CA PRO A 31 -7.53 -11.82 8.05
C PRO A 31 -6.41 -10.77 7.96
N GLU A 32 -5.26 -11.16 7.43
CA GLU A 32 -4.01 -10.39 7.44
C GLU A 32 -3.26 -10.52 6.11
N LEU A 33 -2.50 -9.48 5.79
CA LEU A 33 -1.62 -9.37 4.64
C LEU A 33 -0.24 -8.89 5.08
N VAL A 34 0.80 -9.35 4.39
CA VAL A 34 2.17 -8.86 4.57
C VAL A 34 2.45 -7.86 3.46
N ILE A 35 2.90 -6.67 3.83
CA ILE A 35 3.35 -5.64 2.89
C ILE A 35 4.81 -5.33 3.13
N TYR A 36 5.51 -4.98 2.06
CA TYR A 36 6.82 -4.38 2.12
C TYR A 36 6.67 -2.87 2.02
N ILE A 37 7.30 -2.13 2.94
CA ILE A 37 7.48 -0.69 2.88
C ILE A 37 8.92 -0.39 2.52
N GLU A 38 9.14 0.47 1.54
CA GLU A 38 10.49 0.83 1.10
C GLU A 38 11.31 1.39 2.28
N ASN A 39 12.57 0.98 2.39
CA ASN A 39 13.50 1.36 3.46
C ASN A 39 13.06 1.03 4.90
N ALA A 40 11.93 0.35 5.10
CA ALA A 40 11.42 -0.05 6.42
C ALA A 40 11.16 -1.56 6.57
N GLY A 41 11.04 -2.30 5.45
CA GLY A 41 10.90 -3.76 5.44
C GLY A 41 9.46 -4.24 5.50
N ASP A 42 9.25 -5.47 6.00
CA ASP A 42 7.95 -6.13 5.96
C ASP A 42 7.09 -5.87 7.20
N PHE A 43 5.79 -5.68 6.99
CA PHE A 43 4.78 -5.43 8.01
C PHE A 43 3.55 -6.29 7.82
N VAL A 44 2.99 -6.78 8.93
CA VAL A 44 1.69 -7.45 8.93
C VAL A 44 0.60 -6.41 9.14
N VAL A 45 -0.41 -6.45 8.28
CA VAL A 45 -1.55 -5.53 8.26
C VAL A 45 -2.83 -6.35 8.27
N SER A 46 -3.81 -5.92 9.07
CA SER A 46 -5.13 -6.56 9.05
C SER A 46 -5.90 -6.14 7.79
N LEU A 47 -6.67 -7.06 7.21
CA LEU A 47 -7.64 -6.74 6.16
C LEU A 47 -8.66 -5.68 6.60
N SER A 48 -8.91 -5.53 7.90
CA SER A 48 -9.76 -4.46 8.43
C SER A 48 -9.18 -3.05 8.25
N ALA A 49 -7.86 -2.94 8.05
CA ALA A 49 -7.19 -1.68 7.74
C ALA A 49 -7.22 -1.35 6.23
N VAL A 50 -7.69 -2.26 5.38
CA VAL A 50 -7.87 -2.00 3.95
C VAL A 50 -9.16 -1.21 3.76
N ASP A 51 -9.04 -0.04 3.14
CA ASP A 51 -10.16 0.84 2.83
C ASP A 51 -10.77 0.50 1.46
N ALA A 52 -9.91 0.33 0.45
CA ALA A 52 -10.32 -0.01 -0.90
C ALA A 52 -9.27 -0.87 -1.63
N VAL A 53 -9.72 -1.62 -2.64
CA VAL A 53 -8.87 -2.40 -3.55
C VAL A 53 -9.43 -2.23 -4.96
N HIS A 54 -8.62 -1.70 -5.86
CA HIS A 54 -9.00 -1.54 -7.27
C HIS A 54 -7.76 -1.34 -8.15
N SER A 55 -7.82 -1.81 -9.39
CA SER A 55 -6.79 -1.57 -10.42
C SER A 55 -5.37 -1.97 -9.99
N GLY A 56 -5.23 -3.09 -9.26
CA GLY A 56 -3.93 -3.54 -8.75
C GLY A 56 -3.36 -2.71 -7.59
N LYS A 57 -4.18 -1.84 -6.99
CA LYS A 57 -3.84 -1.00 -5.84
C LYS A 57 -4.60 -1.46 -4.59
N VAL A 58 -3.92 -1.40 -3.45
CA VAL A 58 -4.50 -1.62 -2.11
C VAL A 58 -4.40 -0.31 -1.34
N ILE A 59 -5.54 0.27 -0.96
CA ILE A 59 -5.61 1.51 -0.20
C ILE A 59 -5.80 1.18 1.28
N LEU A 60 -4.90 1.64 2.12
CA LEU A 60 -4.96 1.48 3.57
C LEU A 60 -5.54 2.71 4.26
N ALA A 61 -6.42 2.49 5.24
CA ALA A 61 -6.94 3.54 6.10
C ALA A 61 -5.91 3.90 7.18
N TRP A 62 -5.34 5.12 7.11
CA TRP A 62 -4.29 5.60 8.01
C TRP A 62 -4.63 5.41 9.51
N ASP A 63 -5.86 5.76 9.88
CA ASP A 63 -6.34 5.69 11.27
C ASP A 63 -6.49 4.27 11.81
N ARG A 64 -6.44 3.26 10.94
CA ARG A 64 -6.51 1.83 11.30
C ARG A 64 -5.14 1.16 11.35
N LEU A 65 -4.07 1.89 11.03
CA LEU A 65 -2.71 1.39 11.11
C LEU A 65 -2.16 1.56 12.53
N ASN A 66 -1.26 0.65 12.91
CA ASN A 66 -0.52 0.80 14.16
C ASN A 66 0.58 1.88 14.01
N LEU A 67 1.00 2.46 15.14
CA LEU A 67 2.00 3.53 15.17
C LEU A 67 3.33 3.15 14.49
N ARG A 68 3.73 1.89 14.56
CA ARG A 68 4.98 1.43 13.95
C ARG A 68 4.92 1.53 12.42
N LEU A 69 3.80 1.12 11.83
CA LEU A 69 3.58 1.19 10.39
C LEU A 69 3.36 2.64 9.94
N GLN A 70 2.63 3.46 10.72
CA GLN A 70 2.51 4.89 10.44
C GLN A 70 3.87 5.59 10.38
N ASN A 71 4.75 5.32 11.35
CA ASN A 71 6.11 5.88 11.35
C ASN A 71 6.96 5.39 10.18
N ALA A 72 6.84 4.10 9.82
CA ALA A 72 7.54 3.54 8.67
C ALA A 72 7.12 4.21 7.36
N ILE A 73 5.82 4.41 7.16
CA ILE A 73 5.27 5.10 5.99
C ILE A 73 5.70 6.57 5.96
N ALA A 74 5.60 7.27 7.10
CA ALA A 74 6.03 8.67 7.19
C ALA A 74 7.51 8.83 6.86
N HIS A 75 8.36 7.90 7.31
CA HIS A 75 9.79 7.92 7.02
C HIS A 75 10.11 7.58 5.56
N ALA A 76 9.37 6.64 4.95
CA ALA A 76 9.49 6.35 3.53
C ALA A 76 9.23 7.60 2.69
N ARG A 77 8.17 8.36 3.04
CA ARG A 77 7.81 9.64 2.39
C ARG A 77 8.76 10.79 2.65
N ASP A 78 9.32 10.90 3.86
CA ASP A 78 10.33 11.94 4.18
C ASP A 78 11.63 11.76 3.38
N SER A 79 11.87 10.55 2.88
CA SER A 79 12.99 10.26 1.99
C SER A 79 12.70 10.60 0.52
N GLU A 80 11.44 10.92 0.17
CA GLU A 80 11.03 11.32 -1.17
C GLU A 80 11.31 12.82 -1.35
N ASP A 81 12.04 13.16 -2.41
CA ASP A 81 12.39 14.53 -2.76
C ASP A 81 11.09 15.33 -2.91
N PRO A 82 10.90 16.50 -2.26
CA PRO A 82 9.65 17.27 -2.35
C PRO A 82 9.30 17.74 -3.78
N ASP A 83 10.24 17.62 -4.72
CA ASP A 83 10.07 17.90 -6.15
C ASP A 83 9.82 16.63 -6.98
N TYR A 84 9.67 15.45 -6.37
CA TYR A 84 9.38 14.21 -7.09
C TYR A 84 7.93 14.21 -7.60
N VAL A 85 7.80 14.20 -8.93
CA VAL A 85 6.53 14.00 -9.63
C VAL A 85 6.55 12.58 -10.18
N ALA A 86 5.77 11.69 -9.57
CA ALA A 86 5.58 10.35 -10.12
C ALA A 86 5.08 10.47 -11.58
N PRO A 87 5.69 9.77 -12.55
CA PRO A 87 5.15 9.75 -13.90
C PRO A 87 3.75 9.16 -13.86
N ASP A 88 2.81 9.82 -14.53
CA ASP A 88 1.44 9.34 -14.73
C ASP A 88 1.49 7.87 -15.14
N GLN A 89 1.11 6.99 -14.22
CA GLN A 89 1.04 5.55 -14.47
C GLN A 89 -0.16 5.35 -15.38
N GLY A 90 0.04 5.62 -16.67
CA GLY A 90 -0.95 5.42 -17.72
C GLY A 90 -1.54 4.04 -17.58
N GLU A 91 -2.86 4.00 -17.37
CA GLU A 91 -3.65 2.79 -17.53
C GLU A 91 -3.29 2.20 -18.90
N PRO A 92 -2.96 0.89 -19.00
CA PRO A 92 -2.87 0.29 -20.32
C PRO A 92 -4.27 0.35 -20.93
N GLU A 93 -4.47 1.24 -21.90
CA GLU A 93 -5.62 1.20 -22.80
C GLU A 93 -5.50 -0.12 -23.59
N ASP A 94 -6.29 -1.13 -23.20
CA ASP A 94 -6.45 -2.35 -23.97
C ASP A 94 -7.10 -1.98 -25.33
N GLU A 95 -6.33 -2.16 -26.42
CA GLU A 95 -6.77 -1.99 -27.83
C GLU A 95 -7.46 -3.26 -28.38
#